data_AF-A0AAN6RBI9-F1
#
_entry.id   AF-A0AAN6RBI9-F1
#
_cell.length_a   1.000
_cell.length_b   1.000
_cell.length_c   1.000
_cell.angle_alpha   90.00
_cell.angle_beta   90.00
_cell.angle_gamma   90.00
#
_symmetry.space_group_name_H-M   'P 1'
#
loop_
_entity.id
_entity.type
_entity.pdbx_description
1 polymer ?
#
loop_
_entity_poly.entity_id
_entity_poly.type
_entity_poly.pdbx_seq_one_letter_code
_entity_poly.pdbx_strand_id
1 'polypeptide(L)'
;MKTFFLIMVIAATSVASAMFDVYFVRHDFHHGAVQGFQVLDPSQNSCPDAKTTRLFDDMQDVSGNKIGIRCEGSGCRRYRGDDSAYDPSNIDVMEMHLSNTPGLHWTIYKTGHGKQWEMFDVHGVSRGQCEPVPGNDDWFAHCGQWSGYRKMRCHSEFSADFINSHDRGW
;
A
#
# COMPACT_ATOMS: atom_id res chain seq x y z
N MET A 1 -53.44 23.16 -17.52
CA MET A 1 -52.10 23.16 -16.91
C MET A 1 -51.75 21.72 -16.56
N LYS A 2 -50.73 21.13 -17.19
CA LYS A 2 -50.28 19.76 -16.89
C LYS A 2 -48.95 19.84 -16.15
N THR A 3 -48.97 19.54 -14.87
CA THR A 3 -47.79 19.52 -14.00
C THR A 3 -46.99 18.26 -14.29
N PHE A 4 -45.79 18.40 -14.86
CA PHE A 4 -44.84 17.30 -15.01
C PHE A 4 -44.13 17.08 -13.68
N PHE A 5 -44.35 15.91 -13.06
CA PHE A 5 -43.57 15.45 -11.91
C PHE A 5 -42.22 14.93 -12.42
N LEU A 6 -41.13 15.61 -12.03
CA LEU A 6 -39.77 15.20 -12.31
C LEU A 6 -39.36 14.18 -11.22
N ILE A 7 -39.30 12.90 -11.58
CA ILE A 7 -38.79 11.85 -10.69
C ILE A 7 -37.27 11.96 -10.71
N MET A 8 -36.68 12.45 -9.61
CA MET A 8 -35.24 12.44 -9.40
C MET A 8 -34.83 11.03 -8.95
N VAL A 9 -34.26 10.24 -9.85
CA VAL A 9 -33.68 8.94 -9.52
C VAL A 9 -32.31 9.19 -8.88
N ILE A 10 -32.23 9.09 -7.56
CA ILE A 10 -30.95 9.07 -6.84
C ILE A 10 -30.39 7.66 -6.99
N ALA A 11 -29.46 7.47 -7.92
CA ALA A 11 -28.68 6.25 -8.02
C ALA A 11 -27.73 6.18 -6.82
N ALA A 12 -28.04 5.34 -5.84
CA ALA A 12 -27.11 5.00 -4.76
C ALA A 12 -26.01 4.09 -5.34
N THR A 13 -24.94 4.70 -5.84
CA THR A 13 -23.72 3.96 -6.19
C THR A 13 -23.10 3.49 -4.88
N SER A 14 -23.18 2.18 -4.59
CA SER A 14 -22.34 1.58 -3.56
C SER A 14 -20.90 1.78 -3.99
N VAL A 15 -20.17 2.68 -3.33
CA VAL A 15 -18.73 2.76 -3.49
C VAL A 15 -18.19 1.45 -2.95
N ALA A 16 -17.76 0.55 -3.84
CA ALA A 16 -17.15 -0.70 -3.42
C ALA A 16 -15.90 -0.34 -2.61
N SER A 17 -15.95 -0.63 -1.30
CA SER A 17 -14.78 -0.50 -0.44
C SER A 17 -13.87 -1.70 -0.73
N ALA A 18 -12.67 -1.42 -1.21
CA ALA A 18 -11.60 -2.37 -1.42
C ALA A 18 -10.59 -2.26 -0.28
N MET A 19 -9.76 -3.29 -0.13
CA MET A 19 -8.69 -3.32 0.84
C MET A 19 -7.40 -3.78 0.19
N PHE A 20 -6.28 -3.24 0.67
CA PHE A 20 -4.95 -3.73 0.35
C PHE A 20 -4.04 -3.59 1.56
N ASP A 21 -3.05 -4.47 1.63
CA ASP A 21 -2.00 -4.44 2.63
C ASP A 21 -0.67 -4.04 1.97
N VAL A 22 0.07 -3.13 2.58
CA VAL A 22 1.44 -2.78 2.17
C VAL A 22 2.41 -3.60 3.01
N TYR A 23 3.25 -4.38 2.35
CA TYR A 23 4.29 -5.19 2.96
C TYR A 23 5.66 -4.63 2.62
N PHE A 24 6.57 -4.66 3.57
CA PHE A 24 8.00 -4.66 3.27
C PHE A 24 8.44 -6.12 3.11
N VAL A 25 8.99 -6.47 1.96
CA VAL A 25 9.39 -7.84 1.66
C VAL A 25 10.88 -7.93 1.38
N ARG A 26 11.43 -9.11 1.61
CA ARG A 26 12.80 -9.47 1.32
C ARG A 26 12.83 -10.88 0.72
N HIS A 27 13.55 -11.02 -0.38
CA HIS A 27 13.81 -12.29 -1.04
C HIS A 27 15.33 -12.56 -1.01
N ASP A 28 15.72 -13.61 -0.28
CA ASP A 28 17.11 -14.02 -0.13
C ASP A 28 17.56 -14.96 -1.26
N PHE A 29 18.75 -14.74 -1.82
CA PHE A 29 19.37 -15.61 -2.82
C PHE A 29 20.76 -16.03 -2.35
N HIS A 30 21.39 -16.98 -3.05
CA HIS A 30 22.71 -17.50 -2.67
C HIS A 30 23.81 -16.41 -2.56
N HIS A 31 23.67 -15.29 -3.29
CA HIS A 31 24.66 -14.21 -3.35
C HIS A 31 24.12 -12.82 -2.98
N GLY A 32 22.96 -12.73 -2.32
CA GLY A 32 22.42 -11.43 -1.95
C GLY A 32 20.97 -11.50 -1.53
N ALA A 33 20.34 -10.34 -1.41
CA ALA A 33 18.91 -10.24 -1.18
C ALA A 33 18.36 -9.03 -1.94
N VAL A 34 17.15 -9.19 -2.45
CA VAL A 34 16.37 -8.07 -2.98
C VAL A 34 15.30 -7.73 -1.93
N GLN A 35 15.09 -6.44 -1.69
CA GLN A 35 14.12 -5.96 -0.71
C GLN A 35 13.38 -4.75 -1.26
N GLY A 36 12.15 -4.55 -0.81
CA GLY A 36 11.31 -3.45 -1.25
C GLY A 36 9.92 -3.59 -0.67
N PHE A 37 8.95 -2.90 -1.26
CA PHE A 37 7.57 -2.95 -0.84
C PHE A 37 6.70 -3.73 -1.83
N GLN A 38 5.66 -4.37 -1.34
CA GLN A 38 4.62 -4.98 -2.17
C GLN A 38 3.24 -4.57 -1.66
N VAL A 39 2.30 -4.46 -2.58
CA VAL A 39 0.89 -4.25 -2.27
C VAL A 39 0.15 -5.56 -2.52
N LEU A 40 -0.40 -6.16 -1.46
CA LEU A 40 -1.05 -7.47 -1.50
C LEU A 40 -2.52 -7.36 -1.12
N ASP A 41 -3.32 -8.32 -1.60
CA ASP A 41 -4.68 -8.49 -1.10
C ASP A 41 -4.63 -9.01 0.35
N PRO A 42 -5.43 -8.48 1.29
CA PRO A 42 -5.43 -8.94 2.68
C PRO A 42 -5.80 -10.42 2.86
N SER A 43 -6.50 -11.01 1.90
CA SER A 43 -6.87 -12.42 1.87
C SER A 43 -5.80 -13.32 1.25
N GLN A 44 -4.73 -12.73 0.69
CA GLN A 44 -3.64 -13.49 0.10
C GLN A 44 -2.93 -14.35 1.17
N ASN A 45 -2.90 -15.66 0.92
CA ASN A 45 -2.24 -16.65 1.76
C ASN A 45 -1.23 -17.51 0.97
N SER A 46 -0.90 -17.06 -0.24
CA SER A 46 0.06 -17.69 -1.14
C SER A 46 1.24 -16.77 -1.38
N CYS A 47 2.37 -17.38 -1.71
CA CYS A 47 3.63 -16.67 -1.94
C CYS A 47 3.49 -15.64 -3.06
N PRO A 48 4.01 -14.40 -2.87
CA PRO A 48 3.99 -13.40 -3.92
C PRO A 48 4.60 -13.93 -5.22
N ASP A 49 3.88 -13.78 -6.33
CA ASP A 49 4.37 -14.13 -7.67
C ASP A 49 4.83 -12.84 -8.37
N ALA A 50 6.09 -12.79 -8.80
CA ALA A 50 6.64 -11.64 -9.53
C ALA A 50 5.86 -11.30 -10.82
N LYS A 51 5.05 -12.22 -11.35
CA LYS A 51 4.19 -11.98 -12.51
C LYS A 51 2.94 -11.16 -12.18
N THR A 52 2.46 -11.23 -10.95
CA THR A 52 1.17 -10.63 -10.52
C THR A 52 1.34 -9.61 -9.40
N THR A 53 2.43 -9.66 -8.65
CA THR A 53 2.74 -8.76 -7.54
C THR A 53 4.01 -7.99 -7.83
N ARG A 54 3.91 -6.66 -7.83
CA ARG A 54 5.05 -5.78 -8.10
C ARG A 54 5.88 -5.57 -6.85
N LEU A 55 7.20 -5.59 -7.01
CA LEU A 55 8.14 -5.11 -6.01
C LEU A 55 8.46 -3.64 -6.29
N PHE A 56 8.05 -2.77 -5.39
CA PHE A 56 8.32 -1.34 -5.43
C PHE A 56 9.62 -1.04 -4.68
N ASP A 57 10.48 -0.25 -5.29
CA ASP A 57 11.73 0.16 -4.65
C ASP A 57 11.47 1.00 -3.41
N ASP A 58 12.32 0.80 -2.41
CA ASP A 58 12.34 1.61 -1.20
C ASP A 58 13.18 2.86 -1.42
N MET A 59 12.51 3.98 -1.64
CA MET A 59 13.10 5.23 -2.13
C MET A 59 13.12 6.32 -1.04
N GLN A 60 14.05 7.27 -1.17
CA GLN A 60 14.04 8.48 -0.33
C GLN A 60 13.11 9.57 -0.87
N ASP A 61 12.72 9.45 -2.15
CA ASP A 61 11.90 10.43 -2.86
C ASP A 61 11.15 9.72 -3.99
N VAL A 62 9.83 9.86 -4.01
CA VAL A 62 8.91 9.30 -5.02
C VAL A 62 8.18 10.40 -5.79
N SER A 63 8.69 11.63 -5.77
CA SER A 63 8.11 12.76 -6.51
C SER A 63 8.32 12.64 -8.04
N GLY A 64 7.48 13.34 -8.79
CA GLY A 64 7.48 13.29 -10.24
C GLY A 64 6.95 11.95 -10.75
N ASN A 65 7.78 11.23 -11.51
CA ASN A 65 7.42 9.97 -12.17
C ASN A 65 8.17 8.75 -11.57
N LYS A 66 8.74 8.91 -10.37
CA LYS A 66 9.60 7.90 -9.73
C LYS A 66 8.73 6.85 -9.05
N ILE A 67 8.57 5.70 -9.70
CA ILE A 67 7.80 4.58 -9.15
C ILE A 67 8.55 3.95 -7.97
N GLY A 68 7.90 3.94 -6.81
CA GLY A 68 8.45 3.39 -5.58
C GLY A 68 7.63 3.76 -4.36
N ILE A 69 8.16 3.41 -3.19
CA ILE A 69 7.60 3.78 -1.89
C ILE A 69 8.70 4.41 -1.04
N ARG A 70 8.44 5.61 -0.54
CA ARG A 70 9.21 6.25 0.52
C ARG A 70 8.55 5.96 1.86
N CYS A 71 9.35 5.56 2.82
CA CYS A 71 8.89 5.34 4.18
C CYS A 71 9.82 6.05 5.17
N GLU A 72 9.23 6.82 6.08
CA GLU A 72 9.92 7.51 7.17
C GLU A 72 9.41 7.06 8.53
N GLY A 73 10.28 7.09 9.54
CA GLY A 73 10.02 6.59 10.88
C GLY A 73 10.68 5.24 11.15
N SER A 74 10.79 4.85 12.43
CA SER A 74 11.49 3.62 12.82
C SER A 74 10.71 2.34 12.47
N GLY A 75 9.44 2.44 12.08
CA GLY A 75 8.62 1.30 11.65
C GLY A 75 8.85 0.82 10.21
N CYS A 76 9.66 1.53 9.41
CA CYS A 76 9.76 1.31 7.97
C CYS A 76 10.50 0.04 7.52
N ARG A 77 11.71 -0.21 8.04
CA ARG A 77 12.60 -1.29 7.54
C ARG A 77 12.98 -2.26 8.65
N ARG A 78 13.26 -3.52 8.26
CA ARG A 78 13.95 -4.47 9.13
C ARG A 78 15.44 -4.12 9.17
N TYR A 79 15.90 -3.51 10.28
CA TYR A 79 17.33 -3.47 10.57
C TYR A 79 17.76 -4.85 11.06
N ARG A 80 18.95 -5.31 10.66
CA ARG A 80 19.41 -6.69 10.89
C ARG A 80 19.34 -7.08 12.38
N GLY A 81 18.54 -8.11 12.67
CA GLY A 81 18.69 -8.96 13.86
C GLY A 81 17.89 -8.57 15.10
N ASP A 82 17.12 -7.49 15.06
CA ASP A 82 16.28 -7.10 16.20
C ASP A 82 14.82 -7.39 15.91
N ASP A 83 14.37 -8.54 16.43
CA ASP A 83 12.97 -8.88 16.59
C ASP A 83 12.33 -7.99 17.72
N SER A 84 12.55 -6.67 17.80
CA SER A 84 11.65 -5.68 18.43
C SER A 84 11.51 -4.34 17.66
N ALA A 85 12.26 -4.12 16.58
CA ALA A 85 12.42 -2.84 15.87
C ALA A 85 11.37 -2.55 14.76
N TYR A 86 10.13 -3.00 14.87
CA TYR A 86 9.20 -3.09 13.70
C TYR A 86 7.74 -2.82 14.00
N ASP A 87 7.42 -2.09 15.06
CA ASP A 87 6.05 -1.64 15.22
C ASP A 87 5.70 -0.66 14.08
N PRO A 88 4.79 -1.02 13.14
CA PRO A 88 4.41 -0.13 12.05
C PRO A 88 3.72 1.14 12.56
N SER A 89 3.28 1.17 13.83
CA SER A 89 2.80 2.39 14.49
C SER A 89 3.86 3.49 14.57
N ASN A 90 5.14 3.15 14.39
CA ASN A 90 6.27 4.07 14.35
C ASN A 90 6.66 4.54 12.92
N ILE A 91 5.82 4.29 11.92
CA ILE A 91 5.94 4.94 10.61
C ILE A 91 5.44 6.38 10.76
N ASP A 92 6.20 7.39 10.38
CA ASP A 92 5.73 8.77 10.45
C ASP A 92 5.05 9.18 9.13
N VAL A 93 5.62 8.73 8.01
CA VAL A 93 5.13 8.98 6.65
C VAL A 93 5.34 7.74 5.79
N MET A 94 4.34 7.39 4.99
CA MET A 94 4.47 6.46 3.88
C MET A 94 3.94 7.12 2.61
N GLU A 95 4.85 7.44 1.70
CA GLU A 95 4.54 8.07 0.41
C GLU A 95 4.75 7.03 -0.70
N MET A 96 3.73 6.83 -1.53
CA MET A 96 3.68 5.78 -2.53
C MET A 96 3.42 6.41 -3.89
N HIS A 97 4.30 6.17 -4.86
CA HIS A 97 4.03 6.46 -6.27
C HIS A 97 4.07 5.13 -7.04
N LEU A 98 2.90 4.60 -7.34
CA LEU A 98 2.74 3.22 -7.78
C LEU A 98 2.54 3.10 -9.30
N SER A 99 2.09 4.16 -9.97
CA SER A 99 1.83 4.16 -11.41
C SER A 99 1.77 5.60 -11.95
N ASN A 100 2.23 5.81 -13.19
CA ASN A 100 2.06 7.08 -13.89
C ASN A 100 0.71 7.13 -14.64
N THR A 101 0.23 5.98 -15.12
CA THR A 101 -1.01 5.86 -15.93
C THR A 101 -1.87 4.66 -15.49
N PRO A 102 -2.97 4.88 -14.74
CA PRO A 102 -3.36 6.15 -14.13
C PRO A 102 -2.34 6.59 -13.08
N GLY A 103 -2.35 7.88 -12.74
CA GLY A 103 -1.50 8.41 -11.67
C GLY A 103 -1.95 7.87 -10.32
N LEU A 104 -1.15 6.99 -9.72
CA LEU A 104 -1.39 6.42 -8.40
C LEU A 104 -0.31 6.94 -7.45
N HIS A 105 -0.56 8.10 -6.87
CA HIS A 105 0.33 8.74 -5.90
C HIS A 105 -0.43 9.08 -4.63
N TRP A 106 -0.01 8.49 -3.52
CA TRP A 106 -0.66 8.69 -2.22
C TRP A 106 0.34 8.89 -1.10
N THR A 107 -0.05 9.66 -0.09
CA THR A 107 0.71 9.84 1.14
C THR A 107 -0.15 9.52 2.35
N ILE A 108 0.38 8.67 3.23
CA ILE A 108 -0.20 8.31 4.51
C ILE A 108 0.66 8.95 5.60
N TYR A 109 0.02 9.70 6.50
CA TYR A 109 0.70 10.36 7.61
C TYR A 109 0.26 9.78 8.95
N LYS A 110 1.17 9.60 9.89
CA LYS A 110 0.84 9.24 11.28
C LYS A 110 -0.13 10.23 11.91
N THR A 111 0.09 11.51 11.67
CA THR A 111 -0.81 12.59 12.09
C THR A 111 -0.84 13.67 10.99
N GLY A 112 -1.61 13.42 9.92
CA GLY A 112 -1.79 14.39 8.82
C GLY A 112 -3.18 15.02 8.86
N HIS A 113 -3.30 16.32 8.65
CA HIS A 113 -4.59 17.02 8.52
C HIS A 113 -5.60 16.77 9.67
N GLY A 114 -5.11 16.45 10.88
CA GLY A 114 -5.94 16.14 12.05
C GLY A 114 -6.56 14.74 12.04
N LYS A 115 -6.21 13.89 11.06
CA LYS A 115 -6.68 12.51 10.94
C LYS A 115 -5.50 11.55 10.81
N GLN A 116 -5.35 10.72 11.82
CA GLN A 116 -4.27 9.76 11.90
C GLN A 116 -4.43 8.68 10.81
N TRP A 117 -3.38 8.43 10.04
CA TRP A 117 -3.29 7.40 8.99
C TRP A 117 -4.28 7.53 7.82
N GLU A 118 -4.84 8.72 7.60
CA GLU A 118 -5.62 8.95 6.38
C GLU A 118 -4.68 8.98 5.15
N MET A 119 -5.13 8.38 4.05
CA MET A 119 -4.41 8.28 2.80
C MET A 119 -4.86 9.39 1.86
N PHE A 120 -3.96 10.30 1.49
CA PHE A 120 -4.27 11.44 0.64
C PHE A 120 -3.64 11.30 -0.74
N ASP A 121 -4.33 11.74 -1.78
CA ASP A 121 -3.70 11.94 -3.09
C ASP A 121 -2.86 13.23 -3.15
N VAL A 122 -2.21 13.46 -4.30
CA VAL A 122 -1.39 14.66 -4.57
C VAL A 122 -2.15 15.98 -4.48
N HIS A 123 -3.48 15.94 -4.45
CA HIS A 123 -4.36 17.10 -4.31
C HIS A 123 -4.87 17.27 -2.86
N GLY A 124 -4.45 16.42 -1.92
CA GLY A 124 -4.91 16.44 -0.54
C GLY A 124 -6.32 15.89 -0.36
N VAL A 125 -6.85 15.16 -1.35
CA VAL A 125 -8.15 14.49 -1.25
C VAL A 125 -7.95 13.13 -0.59
N SER A 126 -8.76 12.84 0.43
CA SER A 126 -8.76 11.53 1.07
C SER A 126 -9.20 10.45 0.08
N ARG A 127 -8.40 9.40 -0.03
CA ARG A 127 -8.62 8.22 -0.88
C ARG A 127 -8.87 6.96 -0.08
N GLY A 128 -8.81 7.05 1.23
CA GLY A 128 -8.99 5.91 2.11
C GLY A 128 -8.42 6.16 3.49
N GLN A 129 -8.66 5.19 4.36
CA GLN A 129 -8.14 5.17 5.71
C GLN A 129 -7.21 3.97 5.84
N CYS A 130 -6.02 4.18 6.38
CA CYS A 130 -5.09 3.11 6.68
C CYS A 130 -4.91 2.93 8.18
N GLU A 131 -4.31 1.83 8.56
CA GLU A 131 -3.90 1.53 9.93
C GLU A 131 -2.61 0.71 9.93
N PRO A 132 -1.70 0.96 10.89
CA PRO A 132 -0.54 0.12 11.09
C PRO A 132 -1.00 -1.26 11.58
N VAL A 133 -0.51 -2.32 10.97
CA VAL A 133 -0.85 -3.69 11.38
C VAL A 133 0.39 -4.36 11.95
N PRO A 134 0.56 -4.37 13.28
CA PRO A 134 1.68 -5.04 13.91
C PRO A 134 1.54 -6.55 13.77
N GLY A 135 2.68 -7.25 13.70
CA GLY A 135 2.73 -8.70 13.69
C GLY A 135 3.65 -9.25 12.61
N ASN A 136 3.94 -10.54 12.73
CA ASN A 136 4.62 -11.30 11.69
C ASN A 136 3.57 -12.05 10.87
N ASP A 137 3.73 -11.97 9.56
CA ASP A 137 2.92 -12.73 8.64
C ASP A 137 3.53 -14.12 8.45
N ASP A 138 3.25 -15.00 9.43
CA ASP A 138 3.82 -16.35 9.52
C ASP A 138 3.61 -17.19 8.26
N TRP A 139 2.60 -16.86 7.43
CA TRP A 139 2.38 -17.55 6.16
C TRP A 139 3.55 -17.36 5.18
N PHE A 140 4.34 -16.28 5.28
CA PHE A 140 5.57 -16.13 4.51
C PHE A 140 6.61 -17.22 4.82
N ALA A 141 6.55 -17.88 5.98
CA ALA A 141 7.44 -19.00 6.29
C ALA A 141 7.28 -20.18 5.32
N HIS A 142 6.14 -20.27 4.63
CA HIS A 142 5.90 -21.26 3.59
C HIS A 142 6.39 -20.82 2.21
N CYS A 143 7.00 -19.64 2.10
CA CYS A 143 7.47 -19.04 0.85
C CYS A 143 8.98 -19.16 0.63
N GLY A 144 9.61 -20.11 1.31
CA GLY A 144 11.00 -20.48 1.10
C GLY A 144 11.95 -19.31 1.44
N GLN A 145 12.48 -18.68 0.40
CA GLN A 145 13.45 -17.59 0.53
C GLN A 145 12.80 -16.21 0.74
N TRP A 146 11.47 -16.14 0.74
CA TRP A 146 10.73 -14.90 0.96
C TRP A 146 10.46 -14.67 2.45
N SER A 147 10.57 -13.41 2.85
CA SER A 147 10.06 -12.88 4.11
C SER A 147 9.26 -11.63 3.83
N GLY A 148 8.19 -11.41 4.59
CA GLY A 148 7.32 -10.26 4.46
C GLY A 148 6.88 -9.75 5.81
N TYR A 149 6.80 -8.43 5.92
CA TYR A 149 6.40 -7.72 7.12
C TYR A 149 5.32 -6.74 6.72
N ARG A 150 4.09 -6.99 7.16
CA ARG A 150 3.00 -6.06 6.92
C ARG A 150 3.27 -4.76 7.64
N LYS A 151 2.96 -3.66 6.97
CA LYS A 151 3.16 -2.30 7.46
C LYS A 151 1.83 -1.63 7.68
N MET A 152 1.08 -1.49 6.58
CA MET A 152 -0.21 -0.81 6.59
C MET A 152 -1.28 -1.74 6.03
N ARG A 153 -2.48 -1.62 6.57
CA ARG A 153 -3.72 -2.03 5.92
C ARG A 153 -4.48 -0.80 5.53
N CYS A 154 -4.95 -0.73 4.29
CA CYS A 154 -5.67 0.41 3.75
C CYS A 154 -7.04 0.00 3.26
N HIS A 155 -8.06 0.75 3.65
CA HIS A 155 -9.43 0.68 3.16
C HIS A 155 -9.65 1.85 2.20
N SER A 156 -9.86 1.55 0.91
CA SER A 156 -9.91 2.55 -0.15
C SER A 156 -10.84 2.13 -1.29
N GLU A 157 -10.97 2.96 -2.32
CA GLU A 157 -11.63 2.57 -3.58
C GLU A 157 -10.74 1.70 -4.50
N PHE A 158 -9.47 1.49 -4.12
CA PHE A 158 -8.47 0.77 -4.91
C PHE A 158 -8.16 -0.60 -4.29
N SER A 159 -8.19 -1.66 -5.10
CA SER A 159 -7.74 -3.00 -4.69
C SER A 159 -6.26 -3.21 -4.97
N ALA A 160 -5.66 -4.21 -4.33
CA ALA A 160 -4.30 -4.64 -4.65
C ALA A 160 -4.16 -5.05 -6.13
N ASP A 161 -5.14 -5.75 -6.68
CA ASP A 161 -5.16 -6.15 -8.09
C ASP A 161 -5.21 -4.94 -9.03
N PHE A 162 -6.01 -3.92 -8.71
CA PHE A 162 -6.04 -2.68 -9.46
C PHE A 162 -4.66 -2.01 -9.44
N ILE A 163 -4.02 -1.89 -8.28
CA ILE A 163 -2.70 -1.29 -8.15
C ILE A 163 -1.64 -2.08 -8.95
N ASN A 164 -1.65 -3.41 -8.84
CA ASN A 164 -0.65 -4.27 -9.47
C ASN A 164 -0.84 -4.44 -10.99
N SER A 165 -2.03 -4.13 -11.53
CA SER A 165 -2.33 -4.24 -12.96
C SER A 165 -1.88 -3.04 -13.81
N HIS A 166 -1.45 -1.94 -13.20
CA HIS A 166 -1.03 -0.72 -13.90
C HIS A 166 0.49 -0.51 -13.84
N ASP A 167 1.01 0.23 -14.84
CA ASP A 167 2.42 0.55 -15.15
C ASP A 167 3.49 -0.29 -14.44
N ARG A 168 4.15 -1.20 -15.16
CA ARG A 168 5.20 -2.05 -14.59
C ARG A 168 6.55 -1.36 -14.39
N GLY A 169 6.73 -0.14 -14.89
CA GLY A 169 8.07 0.43 -15.08
C GLY A 169 8.84 -0.41 -16.10
N TRP A 170 9.38 0.22 -17.13
CA TRP A 170 10.24 -0.46 -18.10
C TRP A 170 11.68 -0.05 -17.80
#